data_AF-A0A2A3MGS5-F1
#
_entry.id   AF-A0A2A3MGS5-F1
#
_cell.length_a   1.000
_cell.length_b   1.000
_cell.length_c   1.000
_cell.angle_alpha   90.00
_cell.angle_beta   90.00
_cell.angle_gamma   90.00
#
_symmetry.space_group_name_H-M   'P 1'
#
loop_
_entity.id
_entity.type
_entity.pdbx_description
1 polymer ?
#
loop_
_entity_poly.entity_id
_entity_poly.type
_entity_poly.pdbx_seq_one_letter_code
_entity_poly.pdbx_strand_id
1 'polypeptide(L)'
;MTTLRQSLYGLALLAALAGMLYMQHQRVQIAQSATKLATERAQTAEQQSASRQQTINSLTAALDSERSAQQQLQAQQAGIRQALRTSQQQIEVLKRENQELRQWADVDLPVAARRLRHRPAITGAADYRDWLSRRNALHPVTNAATGQRPPAE
;
A
#
# COMPACT_ATOMS: atom_id res chain seq x y z
N MET A 1 84.08 50.62 -46.41
CA MET A 1 83.39 49.36 -46.78
C MET A 1 82.92 48.53 -45.57
N THR A 2 83.38 48.81 -44.34
CA THR A 2 83.11 48.00 -43.13
C THR A 2 81.79 48.33 -42.42
N THR A 3 81.30 49.57 -42.49
CA THR A 3 80.05 50.03 -41.84
C THR A 3 78.80 49.47 -42.51
N LEU A 4 78.82 49.29 -43.84
CA LEU A 4 77.69 48.76 -44.61
C LEU A 4 77.39 47.29 -44.30
N ARG A 5 78.43 46.50 -44.02
CA ARG A 5 78.27 45.10 -43.60
C ARG A 5 77.73 44.99 -42.17
N GLN A 6 78.17 45.87 -41.27
CA GLN A 6 77.70 45.89 -39.89
C GLN A 6 76.21 46.27 -39.79
N SER A 7 75.74 47.23 -40.59
CA SER A 7 74.31 47.58 -40.63
C SER A 7 73.44 46.45 -41.21
N LEU A 8 73.95 45.71 -42.20
CA LEU A 8 73.27 44.53 -42.74
C LEU A 8 73.11 43.42 -41.70
N TYR A 9 74.14 43.14 -40.90
CA TYR A 9 74.02 42.15 -39.81
C TYR A 9 73.07 42.60 -38.70
N GLY A 10 73.05 43.89 -38.36
CA GLY A 10 72.07 44.45 -37.42
C GLY A 10 70.63 44.29 -37.90
N LEU A 11 70.38 44.59 -39.18
CA LEU A 11 69.06 44.38 -39.80
C LEU A 11 68.67 42.90 -39.85
N ALA A 12 69.61 42.01 -40.19
CA ALA A 12 69.37 40.57 -40.19
C ALA A 12 69.01 40.04 -38.79
N LEU A 13 69.69 40.53 -37.75
CA LEU A 13 69.44 40.15 -36.37
C LEU A 13 68.08 40.65 -35.87
N LEU A 14 67.70 41.88 -36.24
CA LEU A 14 66.38 42.42 -35.95
C LEU A 14 65.26 41.65 -36.67
N ALA A 15 65.47 41.27 -37.94
CA ALA A 15 64.52 40.44 -38.68
C ALA A 15 64.36 39.05 -38.05
N ALA A 16 65.45 38.44 -37.59
CA ALA A 16 65.42 37.15 -36.89
C ALA A 16 64.67 37.25 -35.55
N LEU A 17 64.91 38.31 -34.76
CA LEU A 17 64.18 38.58 -33.52
C LEU A 17 62.68 38.81 -33.77
N ALA A 18 62.33 39.60 -34.79
CA ALA A 18 60.93 39.83 -35.16
C ALA A 18 60.24 38.51 -35.57
N GLY A 19 60.91 37.67 -36.36
CA GLY A 19 60.39 36.35 -36.73
C GLY A 19 60.20 35.42 -35.52
N MET A 20 61.15 35.42 -34.59
CA MET A 20 61.06 34.63 -33.35
C MET A 20 59.89 35.08 -32.47
N LEU A 21 59.70 36.38 -32.29
CA LEU A 21 58.58 36.96 -31.55
C LEU A 21 57.23 36.66 -32.22
N TYR A 22 57.16 36.73 -33.54
CA TYR A 22 55.96 36.39 -34.30
C TYR A 22 55.58 34.91 -34.09
N MET A 23 56.55 34.00 -34.15
CA MET A 23 56.31 32.58 -33.93
C MET A 23 55.90 32.27 -32.49
N GLN A 24 56.50 32.93 -31.49
CA GLN A 24 56.07 32.81 -30.10
C GLN A 24 54.64 33.31 -29.91
N HIS A 25 54.32 34.47 -30.46
CA HIS A 25 52.98 35.05 -30.39
C HIS A 25 51.92 34.12 -30.99
N GLN A 26 52.22 33.51 -32.14
CA GLN A 26 51.31 32.56 -32.80
C GLN A 26 51.11 31.28 -31.97
N ARG A 27 52.16 30.74 -31.34
CA ARG A 27 52.03 29.57 -30.45
C ARG A 27 51.20 29.87 -29.22
N VAL A 28 51.35 31.05 -28.62
CA VAL A 28 50.56 31.48 -27.46
C VAL A 28 49.08 31.61 -27.83
N GLN A 29 48.76 32.16 -29.00
CA GLN A 29 47.36 32.26 -29.45
C GLN A 29 46.71 30.89 -29.68
N ILE A 30 47.44 29.93 -30.27
CA ILE A 30 46.95 28.56 -30.46
C ILE A 30 46.76 27.85 -29.12
N ALA A 31 47.69 28.04 -28.17
CA ALA A 31 47.56 27.47 -26.83
C ALA A 31 46.35 28.06 -26.08
N GLN A 32 46.13 29.38 -26.19
CA GLN A 32 44.99 30.05 -25.59
C GLN A 32 43.65 29.65 -26.20
N SER A 33 43.57 29.42 -27.52
CA SER A 33 42.33 28.93 -28.14
C SER A 33 42.05 27.48 -27.76
N ALA A 34 43.09 26.65 -27.66
CA ALA A 34 42.95 25.28 -27.19
C ALA A 34 42.48 25.20 -25.72
N THR A 35 43.01 26.05 -24.84
CA THR A 35 42.56 26.09 -23.43
C THR A 35 41.14 26.61 -23.30
N LYS A 36 40.76 27.67 -24.04
CA LYS A 36 39.37 28.17 -24.07
C LYS A 36 38.38 27.10 -24.50
N LEU A 37 38.69 26.39 -25.58
CA LEU A 37 37.83 25.32 -26.07
C LEU A 37 37.75 24.15 -25.08
N ALA A 38 38.85 23.82 -24.39
CA ALA A 38 38.84 22.83 -23.32
C ALA A 38 37.96 23.26 -22.14
N THR A 39 38.04 24.53 -21.72
CA THR A 39 37.20 25.07 -20.64
C THR A 39 35.71 25.13 -21.02
N GLU A 40 35.38 25.52 -22.25
CA GLU A 40 34.00 25.54 -22.74
C GLU A 40 33.41 24.13 -22.80
N ARG A 41 34.20 23.14 -23.26
CA ARG A 41 33.79 21.73 -23.26
C ARG A 41 33.59 21.20 -21.84
N ALA A 42 34.49 21.54 -20.91
CA ALA A 42 34.35 21.15 -19.52
C ALA A 42 33.06 21.75 -18.90
N GLN A 43 32.82 23.05 -19.09
CA GLN A 43 31.61 23.72 -18.62
C GLN A 43 30.34 23.12 -19.24
N THR A 44 30.36 22.82 -20.55
CA THR A 44 29.23 22.20 -21.23
C THR A 44 28.97 20.79 -20.70
N ALA A 45 30.02 20.00 -20.45
CA ALA A 45 29.91 18.67 -19.86
C ALA A 45 29.36 18.74 -18.43
N GLU A 46 29.81 19.70 -17.62
CA GLU A 46 29.31 19.95 -16.26
C GLU A 46 27.84 20.36 -16.29
N GLN A 47 27.44 21.29 -17.16
CA GLN A 47 26.05 21.70 -17.34
C GLN A 47 25.17 20.52 -17.78
N GLN A 48 25.64 19.71 -18.73
CA GLN A 48 24.92 18.53 -19.17
C GLN A 48 24.80 17.49 -18.05
N SER A 49 25.85 17.31 -17.25
CA SER A 49 25.81 16.42 -16.08
C SER A 49 24.83 16.92 -15.03
N ALA A 50 24.83 18.22 -14.72
CA ALA A 50 23.90 18.83 -13.77
C ALA A 50 22.44 18.68 -14.25
N SER A 51 22.18 18.94 -15.53
CA SER A 51 20.86 18.74 -16.14
C SER A 51 20.41 17.28 -16.07
N ARG A 52 21.30 16.32 -16.40
CA ARG A 52 21.02 14.89 -16.26
C ARG A 52 20.72 14.51 -14.82
N GLN A 53 21.47 15.05 -13.86
CA GLN A 53 21.23 14.77 -12.44
C GLN A 53 19.85 15.30 -12.00
N GLN A 54 19.46 16.49 -12.45
CA GLN A 54 18.12 17.02 -12.20
C GLN A 54 17.03 16.12 -12.79
N THR A 55 17.21 15.64 -14.02
CA THR A 55 16.29 14.68 -14.65
C THR A 55 16.23 13.34 -13.91
N ILE A 56 17.38 12.81 -13.46
CA ILE A 56 17.41 11.57 -12.67
C ILE A 56 16.65 11.76 -11.36
N ASN A 57 16.86 12.90 -10.68
CA ASN A 57 16.17 13.20 -9.43
C ASN A 57 14.65 13.31 -9.64
N SER A 58 14.19 13.95 -10.71
CA SER A 58 12.76 14.06 -11.00
C SER A 58 12.13 12.72 -11.37
N LEU A 59 12.82 11.89 -12.17
CA LEU A 59 12.37 10.54 -12.50
C LEU A 59 12.32 9.65 -11.27
N THR A 60 13.30 9.76 -10.36
CA THR A 60 13.32 9.00 -9.10
C THR A 60 12.15 9.40 -8.22
N ALA A 61 11.91 10.70 -8.04
CA ALA A 61 10.77 11.19 -7.27
C ALA A 61 9.41 10.75 -7.87
N ALA A 62 9.29 10.75 -9.20
CA ALA A 62 8.11 10.25 -9.89
C ALA A 62 7.91 8.75 -9.67
N LEU A 63 8.99 7.96 -9.74
CA LEU A 63 8.94 6.51 -9.49
C LEU A 63 8.55 6.19 -8.04
N ASP A 64 9.08 6.95 -7.07
CA ASP A 64 8.73 6.76 -5.66
C ASP A 64 7.26 7.09 -5.39
N SER A 65 6.76 8.17 -6.00
CA SER A 65 5.33 8.52 -5.96
C SER A 65 4.48 7.38 -6.54
N GLU A 66 4.82 6.88 -7.72
CA GLU A 66 4.11 5.77 -8.37
C GLU A 66 4.13 4.50 -7.51
N ARG A 67 5.28 4.15 -6.93
CA ARG A 67 5.39 3.01 -6.01
C ARG A 67 4.50 3.17 -4.79
N SER A 68 4.46 4.37 -4.21
CA SER A 68 3.59 4.65 -3.05
C SER A 68 2.11 4.52 -3.43
N ALA A 69 1.72 5.01 -4.60
CA ALA A 69 0.35 4.89 -5.11
C ALA A 69 -0.03 3.43 -5.37
N GLN A 70 0.89 2.63 -5.93
CA GLN A 70 0.69 1.19 -6.14
C GLN A 70 0.55 0.44 -4.81
N GLN A 71 1.36 0.76 -3.81
CA GLN A 71 1.22 0.17 -2.47
C GLN A 71 -0.12 0.51 -1.82
N GLN A 72 -0.55 1.78 -1.93
CA GLN A 72 -1.87 2.19 -1.44
C GLN A 72 -2.99 1.46 -2.17
N LEU A 73 -2.91 1.30 -3.49
CA LEU A 73 -3.89 0.56 -4.27
C LEU A 73 -3.95 -0.91 -3.85
N GLN A 74 -2.80 -1.57 -3.63
CA GLN A 74 -2.74 -2.95 -3.15
C GLN A 74 -3.36 -3.08 -1.75
N ALA A 75 -3.07 -2.14 -0.85
CA ALA A 75 -3.66 -2.10 0.49
C ALA A 75 -5.18 -1.93 0.43
N GLN A 76 -5.68 -1.04 -0.43
CA GLN A 76 -7.12 -0.85 -0.66
C GLN A 76 -7.77 -2.11 -1.22
N GLN A 77 -7.17 -2.75 -2.22
CA GLN A 77 -7.68 -4.01 -2.78
C GLN A 77 -7.71 -5.12 -1.72
N ALA A 78 -6.68 -5.23 -0.88
CA ALA A 78 -6.66 -6.18 0.22
C ALA A 78 -7.78 -5.90 1.23
N GLY A 79 -8.00 -4.62 1.58
CA GLY A 79 -9.09 -4.18 2.45
C GLY A 79 -10.47 -4.51 1.88
N ILE A 80 -10.70 -4.23 0.60
CA ILE A 80 -11.96 -4.56 -0.10
C ILE A 80 -12.19 -6.07 -0.12
N ARG A 81 -11.16 -6.86 -0.45
CA ARG A 81 -11.26 -8.33 -0.43
C ARG A 81 -11.58 -8.87 0.97
N GLN A 82 -10.98 -8.29 2.00
CA GLN A 82 -11.27 -8.68 3.38
C GLN A 82 -12.71 -8.32 3.77
N ALA A 83 -13.16 -7.10 3.46
CA ALA A 83 -14.54 -6.68 3.71
C ALA A 83 -15.54 -7.58 2.99
N LEU A 84 -15.27 -7.94 1.73
CA LEU A 84 -16.12 -8.86 0.96
C LEU A 84 -16.22 -10.24 1.63
N ARG A 85 -15.10 -10.80 2.08
CA ARG A 85 -15.09 -12.08 2.81
C ARG A 85 -15.91 -12.00 4.09
N THR A 86 -15.73 -10.94 4.88
CA THR A 86 -16.50 -10.72 6.11
C THR A 86 -17.99 -10.62 5.82
N SER A 87 -18.39 -9.82 4.82
CA SER A 87 -19.80 -9.68 4.44
C SER A 87 -20.38 -11.00 3.93
N GLN A 88 -19.64 -11.79 3.16
CA GLN A 88 -20.08 -13.12 2.72
C GLN A 88 -20.30 -14.06 3.91
N GLN A 89 -19.37 -14.09 4.88
CA GLN A 89 -19.53 -14.88 6.10
C GLN A 89 -20.76 -14.44 6.91
N GLN A 90 -20.98 -13.13 7.05
CA GLN A 90 -22.16 -12.60 7.74
C GLN A 90 -23.46 -13.00 7.03
N ILE A 91 -23.51 -12.94 5.70
CA ILE A 91 -24.67 -13.38 4.93
C ILE A 91 -24.95 -14.87 5.17
N GLU A 92 -23.92 -15.72 5.14
CA GLU A 92 -24.08 -17.16 5.39
C GLU A 92 -24.54 -17.47 6.83
N VAL A 93 -24.02 -16.73 7.81
CA VAL A 93 -24.48 -16.83 9.21
C VAL A 93 -25.96 -16.43 9.32
N LEU A 94 -26.33 -15.26 8.81
CA LEU A 94 -27.70 -14.77 8.83
C LEU A 94 -28.67 -15.70 8.10
N LYS A 95 -28.25 -16.30 6.99
CA LYS A 95 -29.03 -17.29 6.25
C LYS A 95 -29.26 -18.56 7.08
N ARG A 96 -28.24 -19.05 7.76
CA ARG A 96 -28.34 -20.22 8.66
C ARG A 96 -29.26 -19.95 9.83
N GLU A 97 -29.10 -18.80 10.49
CA GLU A 97 -29.97 -18.39 11.60
C GLU A 97 -31.43 -18.25 11.15
N ASN A 98 -31.68 -17.66 9.98
CA ASN A 98 -33.04 -17.55 9.46
C ASN A 98 -33.65 -18.93 9.18
N GLN A 99 -32.88 -19.87 8.62
CA GLN A 99 -33.32 -21.24 8.40
C GLN A 99 -33.61 -21.95 9.72
N GLU A 100 -32.76 -21.81 10.73
CA GLU A 100 -32.98 -22.37 12.06
C GLU A 100 -34.26 -21.80 12.69
N LEU A 101 -34.46 -20.48 12.64
CA LEU A 101 -35.68 -19.85 13.14
C LEU A 101 -36.95 -20.35 12.45
N ARG A 102 -36.89 -20.56 11.13
CA ARG A 102 -38.00 -21.16 10.37
C ARG A 102 -38.27 -22.58 10.84
N GLN A 103 -37.24 -23.40 10.97
CA GLN A 103 -37.37 -24.77 11.48
C GLN A 103 -37.98 -24.80 12.88
N TRP A 104 -37.55 -23.91 13.78
CA TRP A 104 -38.13 -23.79 15.12
C TRP A 104 -39.60 -23.35 15.11
N ALA A 105 -39.98 -22.47 14.18
CA ALA A 105 -41.37 -22.02 14.04
C ALA A 105 -42.28 -23.11 13.46
N ASP A 106 -41.74 -23.98 12.58
CA ASP A 106 -42.47 -25.09 11.97
C ASP A 106 -42.61 -26.30 12.91
N VAL A 107 -41.86 -26.36 14.01
CA VAL A 107 -41.99 -27.42 15.03
C VAL A 107 -43.24 -27.18 15.88
N ASP A 108 -44.14 -28.19 15.90
CA ASP A 108 -45.34 -28.19 16.72
C ASP A 108 -45.02 -28.01 18.21
N LEU A 109 -45.75 -27.11 18.88
CA LEU A 109 -45.52 -26.84 20.30
C LEU A 109 -45.62 -28.13 21.13
N PRO A 110 -44.66 -28.39 22.04
CA PRO A 110 -44.69 -29.54 22.93
C PRO A 110 -46.02 -29.63 23.68
N VAL A 111 -46.53 -30.84 23.88
CA VAL A 111 -47.83 -31.09 24.53
C VAL A 111 -47.94 -30.39 25.89
N ALA A 112 -46.82 -30.25 26.62
CA ALA A 112 -46.75 -29.49 27.87
C ALA A 112 -47.09 -27.99 27.69
N ALA A 113 -46.55 -27.34 26.64
CA ALA A 113 -46.84 -25.95 26.32
C ALA A 113 -48.29 -25.77 25.82
N ARG A 114 -48.81 -26.74 25.04
CA ARG A 114 -50.23 -26.76 24.64
C ARG A 114 -51.18 -26.90 25.83
N ARG A 115 -50.86 -27.75 26.82
CA ARG A 115 -51.64 -27.90 28.06
C ARG A 115 -51.69 -26.61 28.89
N LEU A 116 -50.60 -25.84 28.94
CA LEU A 116 -50.58 -24.55 29.62
C LEU A 116 -51.50 -23.52 28.96
N ARG A 117 -51.68 -23.61 27.63
CA ARG A 117 -52.58 -22.75 26.84
C ARG A 117 -54.04 -23.21 26.88
N HIS A 118 -54.28 -24.48 27.16
CA HIS A 118 -55.62 -25.03 27.33
C HIS A 118 -56.18 -24.58 28.69
N ARG A 119 -56.82 -23.42 28.71
CA ARG A 119 -57.52 -22.91 29.90
C ARG A 119 -58.85 -23.68 30.03
N PRO A 120 -59.07 -24.45 31.11
CA PRO A 120 -60.38 -25.05 31.35
C PRO A 120 -61.42 -23.95 31.55
N ALA A 121 -62.68 -24.23 31.22
CA ALA A 121 -63.78 -23.31 31.51
C ALA A 121 -63.92 -23.21 33.04
N ILE A 122 -63.47 -22.09 33.61
CA ILE A 122 -63.59 -21.82 35.04
C ILE A 122 -64.90 -21.07 35.24
N THR A 123 -65.93 -21.78 35.68
CA THR A 123 -67.30 -21.27 35.84
C THR A 123 -67.58 -20.69 37.24
N GLY A 124 -66.61 -20.69 38.16
CA GLY A 124 -66.77 -20.14 39.51
C GLY A 124 -65.48 -19.94 40.30
N ALA A 125 -65.58 -19.23 41.43
CA ALA A 125 -64.44 -18.85 42.28
C ALA A 125 -63.82 -20.03 43.07
N ALA A 126 -64.59 -21.09 43.32
CA ALA A 126 -64.07 -22.33 43.90
C ALA A 126 -63.20 -23.08 42.87
N ASP A 127 -63.71 -23.25 41.65
CA ASP A 127 -63.00 -23.90 40.54
C ASP A 127 -61.68 -23.18 40.18
N TYR A 128 -61.66 -21.85 40.32
CA TYR A 128 -60.43 -21.07 40.11
C TYR A 128 -59.33 -21.40 41.13
N ARG A 129 -59.70 -21.61 42.39
CA ARG A 129 -58.77 -21.90 43.49
C ARG A 129 -58.18 -23.29 43.37
N ASP A 130 -59.01 -24.26 43.00
CA ASP A 130 -58.62 -25.65 42.73
C ASP A 130 -57.74 -25.80 41.50
N TRP A 131 -57.94 -24.96 40.49
CA TRP A 131 -57.08 -24.96 39.31
C TRP A 131 -55.70 -24.37 39.61
N LEU A 132 -55.62 -23.28 40.39
CA LEU A 132 -54.35 -22.67 40.80
C LEU A 132 -53.50 -23.62 41.66
N SER A 133 -54.13 -24.35 42.59
CA SER A 133 -53.42 -25.30 43.46
C SER A 133 -52.80 -26.47 42.67
N ARG A 134 -53.48 -26.94 41.62
CA ARG A 134 -52.95 -27.97 40.71
C ARG A 134 -51.88 -27.46 39.75
N ARG A 135 -51.93 -26.18 39.37
CA ARG A 135 -50.97 -25.55 38.42
C ARG A 135 -49.56 -25.41 39.01
N ASN A 136 -49.45 -25.32 40.34
CA ASN A 136 -48.18 -25.17 41.05
C ASN A 136 -47.61 -26.50 41.59
N ALA A 137 -48.24 -27.64 41.24
CA ALA A 137 -47.71 -28.95 41.54
C ALA A 137 -46.50 -29.23 40.64
N LEU A 138 -45.29 -29.07 41.19
CA LEU A 138 -44.05 -29.44 40.53
C LEU A 138 -44.10 -30.93 40.19
N HIS A 139 -44.12 -31.26 38.90
CA HIS A 139 -43.91 -32.64 38.47
C HIS A 139 -42.47 -33.06 38.83
N PRO A 140 -42.25 -34.28 39.36
CA PRO A 140 -40.90 -34.77 39.61
C PRO A 140 -40.12 -34.83 38.29
N VAL A 141 -38.93 -34.24 38.28
CA VAL A 141 -37.95 -34.38 37.20
C VAL A 141 -37.48 -35.82 37.19
N THR A 142 -37.95 -36.63 36.23
CA THR A 142 -37.33 -37.92 35.94
C THR A 142 -36.09 -37.65 35.10
N ASN A 143 -34.98 -37.35 35.76
CA ASN A 143 -33.66 -37.29 35.14
C ASN A 143 -33.18 -38.73 34.89
N ALA A 144 -33.53 -39.31 33.74
CA ALA A 144 -32.90 -40.53 33.25
C ALA A 144 -31.73 -40.14 32.33
N ALA A 145 -30.57 -39.84 32.94
CA ALA A 145 -29.31 -39.78 32.21
C ALA A 145 -28.15 -40.23 33.12
N THR A 146 -27.69 -41.47 32.95
CA THR A 146 -26.27 -41.84 33.08
C THR A 146 -26.04 -43.27 32.57
N GLY A 147 -25.45 -43.37 31.38
CA GLY A 147 -25.08 -44.63 30.72
C GLY A 147 -23.98 -44.41 29.68
N GLN A 148 -22.78 -44.07 30.17
CA GLN A 148 -21.45 -44.38 29.65
C GLN A 148 -21.07 -44.11 28.17
N ARG A 149 -20.13 -43.15 28.04
CA ARG A 149 -19.14 -42.95 26.96
C ARG A 149 -18.16 -44.14 26.90
N PRO A 150 -17.88 -44.75 25.72
CA PRO A 150 -16.69 -45.60 25.56
C PRO A 150 -15.45 -44.75 25.18
N PRO A 151 -14.24 -45.21 25.53
CA PRO A 151 -13.00 -44.48 25.27
C PRO A 151 -12.60 -44.53 23.80
N ALA A 152 -11.81 -43.53 23.41
CA ALA A 152 -11.13 -43.46 22.12
C ALA A 152 -10.00 -44.49 22.06
N GLU A 153 -9.91 -45.18 20.93
CA GLU A 153 -8.66 -45.64 20.31
C GLU A 153 -8.56 -44.95 18.94
#